data_AF-A0A1C4WEU8-F1
#
_entry.id   AF-A0A1C4WEU8-F1
#
_cell.length_a   1.000
_cell.length_b   1.000
_cell.length_c   1.000
_cell.angle_alpha   90.00
_cell.angle_beta   90.00
_cell.angle_gamma   90.00
#
_symmetry.space_group_name_H-M   'P 1'
#
loop_
_entity.id
_entity.type
_entity.pdbx_description
1 polymer ?
#
loop_
_entity_poly.entity_id
_entity_poly.type
_entity_poly.pdbx_seq_one_letter_code
_entity_poly.pdbx_strand_id
1 'polypeptide(L)'
;MQTRTDLIEDLMGRFPHIPREAVIKEDLLRGGMAFDDSALSDNENGDVKPKSYFIFSFDHRTLPELGTAALRRPPEEIVLTGGPYGLRRTVVSVRVNPDSPYRVKDDGSGALQLFLDDRPIAYVGLPPMPEYYRHRLANGKSVMEVAPTIQWGYLVYLTVFRVCQYFGAKEECQYCDINHNWRQHKAAGRPYTGVKPVDEVLEAMEIIDRYDTAGASRAYTLTGGSVTSKVDGLAEADFYGRYAKAIEERFPGRWIGKVVAQALPKDDVQRFHDYGIRIYHPNYEVWDKRLFELYCPGKERYVGREEWHRRILDSADVFGPRNVIPNFVAGVEMAAPYGFATVDEAIDSTAEGLEYFMSRGITPRFTTWCPEPTTPLGRTNPQGAPLEYHIRLLEVYRATMEANGLSSPPGYGPPGAGNAVFSVSSFMDSLPAEESPAATPA
;
A
#
# COMPACT_ATOMS: atom_id res chain seq x y z
N MET A 1 23.97 20.07 13.47
CA MET A 1 22.96 19.02 13.23
C MET A 1 22.89 18.81 11.74
N GLN A 2 22.97 17.57 11.26
CA GLN A 2 22.75 17.25 9.85
C GLN A 2 21.27 17.56 9.52
N THR A 3 21.01 18.37 8.49
CA THR A 3 19.64 18.69 8.05
C THR A 3 19.01 17.48 7.36
N ARG A 4 17.69 17.50 7.12
CA ARG A 4 17.05 16.42 6.37
C ARG A 4 17.57 16.40 4.93
N THR A 5 17.84 17.56 4.35
CA THR A 5 18.48 17.65 3.04
C THR A 5 19.86 17.00 3.03
N ASP A 6 20.72 17.29 4.02
CA ASP A 6 22.08 16.70 4.08
C ASP A 6 22.02 15.17 4.18
N LEU A 7 21.04 14.60 4.89
CA LEU A 7 20.82 13.15 4.97
C LEU A 7 20.47 12.56 3.60
N ILE A 8 19.58 13.21 2.85
CA ILE A 8 19.14 12.72 1.54
C ILE A 8 20.26 12.81 0.52
N GLU A 9 20.96 13.95 0.47
CA GLU A 9 22.07 14.16 -0.47
C GLU A 9 23.23 13.20 -0.17
N ASP A 10 23.54 12.95 1.11
CA ASP A 10 24.51 11.91 1.52
C ASP A 10 24.09 10.53 0.99
N LEU A 11 22.85 10.12 1.24
CA LEU A 11 22.38 8.80 0.83
C LEU A 11 22.27 8.66 -0.69
N MET A 12 21.87 9.69 -1.42
CA MET A 12 21.93 9.70 -2.89
C MET A 12 23.37 9.58 -3.40
N GLY A 13 24.35 10.18 -2.70
CA GLY A 13 25.77 10.08 -3.02
C GLY A 13 26.36 8.71 -2.73
N ARG A 14 25.98 8.08 -1.61
CA ARG A 14 26.44 6.73 -1.22
C ARG A 14 25.79 5.62 -2.01
N PHE A 15 24.53 5.79 -2.45
CA PHE A 15 23.77 4.81 -3.21
C PHE A 15 23.34 5.34 -4.60
N PRO A 16 24.30 5.69 -5.49
CA PRO A 16 23.99 6.37 -6.76
C PRO A 16 23.25 5.47 -7.77
N HIS A 17 23.22 4.16 -7.54
CA HIS A 17 22.51 3.19 -8.38
C HIS A 17 21.02 3.08 -8.02
N ILE A 18 20.59 3.65 -6.88
CA ILE A 18 19.18 3.76 -6.50
C ILE A 18 18.60 5.05 -7.11
N PRO A 19 17.43 5.00 -7.77
CA PRO A 19 16.78 6.20 -8.30
C PRO A 19 16.56 7.27 -7.23
N ARG A 20 16.88 8.53 -7.54
CA ARG A 20 16.73 9.66 -6.59
C ARG A 20 15.28 9.84 -6.12
N GLU A 21 14.34 9.63 -7.03
CA GLU A 21 12.91 9.65 -6.77
C GLU A 21 12.48 8.54 -5.81
N ALA A 22 13.14 7.36 -5.84
CA ALA A 22 12.89 6.27 -4.90
C ALA A 22 13.38 6.64 -3.49
N VAL A 23 14.54 7.30 -3.38
CA VAL A 23 15.07 7.82 -2.09
C VAL A 23 14.09 8.81 -1.47
N ILE A 24 13.64 9.82 -2.23
CA ILE A 24 12.70 10.83 -1.74
C ILE A 24 11.36 10.19 -1.37
N LYS A 25 10.86 9.27 -2.21
CA LYS A 25 9.61 8.56 -1.97
C LYS A 25 9.66 7.74 -0.68
N GLU A 26 10.72 6.98 -0.42
CA GLU A 26 10.86 6.25 0.84
C GLU A 26 10.90 7.17 2.06
N ASP A 27 11.55 8.34 1.95
CA ASP A 27 11.61 9.29 3.05
C ASP A 27 10.25 9.97 3.32
N LEU A 28 9.51 10.31 2.26
CA LEU A 28 8.13 10.80 2.36
C LEU A 28 7.19 9.75 2.92
N LEU A 29 7.37 8.48 2.56
CA LEU A 29 6.52 7.41 3.07
C LEU A 29 6.81 7.18 4.56
N ARG A 30 8.06 7.06 4.99
CA ARG A 30 8.33 6.82 6.43
C ARG A 30 8.07 8.04 7.33
N GLY A 31 8.17 9.26 6.78
CA GLY A 31 8.14 10.52 7.55
C GLY A 31 6.95 11.44 7.28
N GLY A 32 6.15 11.16 6.26
CA GLY A 32 5.01 11.97 5.85
C GLY A 32 5.37 13.35 5.28
N MET A 33 4.34 14.11 4.95
CA MET A 33 4.43 15.46 4.41
C MET A 33 3.36 16.39 5.01
N ALA A 34 3.69 17.67 5.11
CA ALA A 34 2.77 18.73 5.48
C ALA A 34 2.17 19.37 4.22
N PHE A 35 0.97 19.92 4.35
CA PHE A 35 0.31 20.71 3.31
C PHE A 35 0.09 22.12 3.82
N ASP A 36 0.38 23.10 2.97
CA ASP A 36 -0.14 24.45 3.14
C ASP A 36 -1.61 24.51 2.71
N ASP A 37 -2.38 25.48 3.24
CA ASP A 37 -3.79 25.63 2.89
C ASP A 37 -4.01 25.88 1.38
N SER A 38 -3.01 26.48 0.71
CA SER A 38 -2.97 26.65 -0.75
C SER A 38 -2.90 25.34 -1.53
N ALA A 39 -2.38 24.27 -0.92
CA ALA A 39 -2.22 22.96 -1.54
C ALA A 39 -3.39 22.00 -1.25
N LEU A 40 -4.39 22.45 -0.47
CA LEU A 40 -5.59 21.69 -0.16
C LEU A 40 -6.74 22.10 -1.08
N SER A 41 -7.47 21.12 -1.59
CA SER A 41 -8.63 21.31 -2.46
C SER A 41 -9.93 21.05 -1.71
N ASP A 42 -11.04 21.51 -2.29
CA ASP A 42 -12.36 21.07 -1.84
C ASP A 42 -12.58 19.59 -2.20
N ASN A 43 -13.28 18.83 -1.34
CA ASN A 43 -13.35 17.36 -1.37
C ASN A 43 -14.11 16.78 -2.58
N GLU A 44 -15.27 16.15 -2.36
CA GLU A 44 -16.03 15.41 -3.38
C GLU A 44 -16.59 16.30 -4.49
N ASN A 45 -16.62 17.61 -4.30
CA ASN A 45 -17.05 18.59 -5.29
C ASN A 45 -15.88 19.23 -6.06
N GLY A 46 -14.63 18.92 -5.69
CA GLY A 46 -13.45 19.45 -6.34
C GLY A 46 -12.99 18.63 -7.55
N ASP A 47 -11.93 19.11 -8.19
CA ASP A 47 -11.31 18.48 -9.36
C ASP A 47 -10.12 17.58 -9.01
N VAL A 48 -9.77 17.50 -7.73
CA VAL A 48 -8.69 16.66 -7.23
C VAL A 48 -9.28 15.49 -6.47
N LYS A 49 -8.80 14.28 -6.75
CA LYS A 49 -9.22 13.08 -6.03
C LYS A 49 -8.70 13.12 -4.57
N PRO A 50 -9.58 13.20 -3.56
CA PRO A 50 -9.17 13.28 -2.17
C PRO A 50 -8.76 11.91 -1.62
N LYS A 51 -8.05 11.92 -0.50
CA LYS A 51 -7.74 10.73 0.29
C LYS A 51 -9.03 10.05 0.77
N SER A 52 -9.15 8.78 0.45
CA SER A 52 -10.33 7.93 0.65
C SER A 52 -10.31 7.18 1.99
N TYR A 53 -9.15 7.11 2.66
CA TYR A 53 -8.93 6.35 3.90
C TYR A 53 -9.44 4.91 3.76
N PHE A 54 -8.99 4.23 2.71
CA PHE A 54 -9.61 3.00 2.21
C PHE A 54 -9.46 1.79 3.14
N ILE A 55 -8.45 1.74 4.00
CA ILE A 55 -8.23 0.67 4.99
C ILE A 55 -7.52 1.15 6.27
N PHE A 56 -6.34 1.79 6.12
CA PHE A 56 -5.54 2.35 7.21
C PHE A 56 -5.61 3.87 7.19
N SER A 57 -5.19 4.53 8.28
CA SER A 57 -5.07 6.00 8.27
C SER A 57 -3.92 6.46 7.37
N PHE A 58 -2.76 5.80 7.51
CA PHE A 58 -1.50 6.20 6.90
C PHE A 58 -1.08 7.64 7.23
N ASP A 59 -1.39 8.11 8.44
CA ASP A 59 -1.04 9.46 8.88
C ASP A 59 -0.27 9.43 10.20
N HIS A 60 0.60 10.43 10.42
CA HIS A 60 1.40 10.55 11.63
C HIS A 60 0.65 11.20 12.80
N ARG A 61 -0.61 11.58 12.58
CA ARG A 61 -1.50 12.20 13.55
C ARG A 61 -2.89 11.56 13.45
N THR A 62 -3.65 11.58 14.54
CA THR A 62 -5.04 11.08 14.51
C THR A 62 -5.92 12.01 13.68
N LEU A 63 -7.06 11.51 13.19
CA LEU A 63 -7.94 12.31 12.33
C LEU A 63 -8.30 13.71 12.89
N PRO A 64 -8.60 13.89 14.20
CA PRO A 64 -8.85 15.21 14.78
C PRO A 64 -7.62 16.13 14.83
N GLU A 65 -6.42 15.57 14.89
CA GLU A 65 -5.15 16.31 15.01
C GLU A 65 -4.61 16.80 13.66
N LEU A 66 -5.22 16.38 12.53
CA LEU A 66 -4.81 16.78 11.19
C LEU A 66 -5.23 18.21 10.79
N GLY A 67 -6.00 18.91 11.63
CA GLY A 67 -6.41 20.30 11.38
C GLY A 67 -7.16 20.47 10.06
N THR A 68 -6.79 21.47 9.24
CA THR A 68 -7.43 21.74 7.93
C THR A 68 -7.38 20.53 7.00
N ALA A 69 -6.30 19.73 7.04
CA ALA A 69 -6.17 18.53 6.21
C ALA A 69 -7.19 17.43 6.58
N ALA A 70 -7.73 17.43 7.80
CA ALA A 70 -8.85 16.55 8.15
C ALA A 70 -10.12 16.94 7.38
N LEU A 71 -10.33 18.24 7.15
CA LEU A 71 -11.55 18.82 6.61
C LEU A 71 -11.52 18.92 5.08
N ARG A 72 -10.43 19.42 4.50
CA ARG A 72 -10.22 19.66 3.06
C ARG A 72 -9.31 18.59 2.47
N ARG A 73 -9.61 17.32 2.80
CA ARG A 73 -8.78 16.11 2.65
C ARG A 73 -7.69 16.26 1.58
N PRO A 74 -6.42 16.04 1.93
CA PRO A 74 -5.35 16.08 0.94
C PRO A 74 -5.59 15.02 -0.14
N PRO A 75 -4.91 15.12 -1.29
CA PRO A 75 -5.02 14.13 -2.35
C PRO A 75 -4.63 12.74 -1.83
N GLU A 76 -5.18 11.68 -2.43
CA GLU A 76 -4.80 10.29 -2.08
C GLU A 76 -3.31 10.03 -2.34
N GLU A 77 -2.81 10.58 -3.43
CA GLU A 77 -1.45 10.40 -3.95
C GLU A 77 -0.98 11.72 -4.58
N ILE A 78 0.32 11.92 -4.65
CA ILE A 78 0.94 12.97 -5.46
C ILE A 78 1.91 12.35 -6.46
N VAL A 79 2.17 13.06 -7.56
CA VAL A 79 3.27 12.77 -8.48
C VAL A 79 4.38 13.79 -8.28
N LEU A 80 5.62 13.31 -8.20
CA LEU A 80 6.82 14.16 -8.16
C LEU A 80 7.56 14.11 -9.50
N THR A 81 8.04 15.26 -9.98
CA THR A 81 8.87 15.38 -11.19
C THR A 81 9.85 16.55 -11.08
N GLY A 82 10.93 16.52 -11.87
CA GLY A 82 11.84 17.65 -12.07
C GLY A 82 12.60 18.06 -10.81
N GLY A 83 12.69 19.37 -10.56
CA GLY A 83 13.46 19.94 -9.45
C GLY A 83 14.99 19.80 -9.60
N PRO A 84 15.76 20.26 -8.60
CA PRO A 84 17.23 20.24 -8.62
C PRO A 84 17.83 18.84 -8.77
N TYR A 85 17.09 17.79 -8.40
CA TYR A 85 17.54 16.41 -8.52
C TYR A 85 17.19 15.75 -9.86
N GLY A 86 16.44 16.43 -10.75
CA GLY A 86 16.03 15.92 -12.05
C GLY A 86 15.14 14.68 -11.94
N LEU A 87 14.18 14.71 -11.01
CA LEU A 87 13.33 13.55 -10.70
C LEU A 87 12.52 13.13 -11.92
N ARG A 88 12.55 11.84 -12.25
CA ARG A 88 11.53 11.25 -13.12
C ARG A 88 10.22 11.11 -12.35
N ARG A 89 9.13 10.91 -13.09
CA ARG A 89 7.80 10.71 -12.52
C ARG A 89 7.82 9.57 -11.48
N THR A 90 7.44 9.88 -10.24
CA THR A 90 7.12 8.85 -9.24
C THR A 90 5.80 9.20 -8.54
N VAL A 91 5.01 8.18 -8.23
CA VAL A 91 3.75 8.30 -7.47
C VAL A 91 4.03 8.01 -6.01
N VAL A 92 3.62 8.91 -5.12
CA VAL A 92 3.79 8.79 -3.67
C VAL A 92 2.42 8.83 -3.00
N SER A 93 2.12 7.82 -2.19
CA SER A 93 0.93 7.83 -1.33
C SER A 93 1.07 8.91 -0.27
N VAL A 94 0.05 9.74 -0.12
CA VAL A 94 0.08 10.84 0.85
C VAL A 94 -0.07 10.31 2.26
N ARG A 95 0.90 10.66 3.10
CA ARG A 95 0.88 10.42 4.55
C ARG A 95 1.01 11.76 5.24
N VAL A 96 -0.03 12.19 5.92
CA VAL A 96 -0.08 13.54 6.48
C VAL A 96 0.73 13.59 7.76
N ASN A 97 1.69 14.50 7.79
CA ASN A 97 2.46 14.83 8.98
C ASN A 97 2.66 16.35 9.03
N PRO A 98 1.88 17.08 9.86
CA PRO A 98 2.00 18.53 10.00
C PRO A 98 3.40 19.01 10.41
N ASP A 99 4.15 18.16 11.10
CA ASP A 99 5.51 18.43 11.59
C ASP A 99 6.61 17.96 10.62
N SER A 100 6.24 17.51 9.41
CA SER A 100 7.21 17.06 8.43
C SER A 100 8.08 18.23 7.93
N PRO A 101 9.39 17.98 7.69
CA PRO A 101 10.25 18.93 6.99
C PRO A 101 9.85 19.08 5.51
N TYR A 102 9.05 18.14 4.99
CA TYR A 102 8.46 18.24 3.66
C TYR A 102 7.16 19.03 3.70
N ARG A 103 7.01 19.98 2.79
CA ARG A 103 5.79 20.79 2.68
C ARG A 103 5.39 20.99 1.24
N VAL A 104 4.14 20.64 0.92
CA VAL A 104 3.54 20.97 -0.37
C VAL A 104 2.95 22.38 -0.30
N LYS A 105 3.36 23.26 -1.21
CA LYS A 105 2.92 24.66 -1.29
C LYS A 105 2.69 25.06 -2.75
N ASP A 106 1.85 26.06 -2.96
CA ASP A 106 1.83 26.84 -4.21
C ASP A 106 3.14 27.65 -4.35
N ASP A 107 3.70 27.72 -5.55
CA ASP A 107 4.91 28.49 -5.86
C ASP A 107 4.65 29.98 -6.13
N GLY A 108 3.41 30.44 -5.95
CA GLY A 108 2.94 31.79 -6.23
C GLY A 108 2.36 31.97 -7.63
N SER A 109 2.45 30.96 -8.50
CA SER A 109 1.92 30.96 -9.87
C SER A 109 0.69 30.09 -10.07
N GLY A 110 0.22 29.39 -9.02
CA GLY A 110 -0.85 28.39 -9.13
C GLY A 110 -0.33 26.95 -9.28
N ALA A 111 0.99 26.74 -9.35
CA ALA A 111 1.60 25.43 -9.47
C ALA A 111 2.11 24.93 -8.12
N LEU A 112 1.91 23.65 -7.83
CA LEU A 112 2.36 23.04 -6.58
C LEU A 112 3.80 22.55 -6.67
N GLN A 113 4.55 22.80 -5.60
CA GLN A 113 5.91 22.31 -5.41
C GLN A 113 6.06 21.63 -4.05
N LEU A 114 6.94 20.64 -4.00
CA LEU A 114 7.39 20.00 -2.77
C LEU A 114 8.63 20.74 -2.27
N PHE A 115 8.54 21.28 -1.07
CA PHE A 115 9.65 21.89 -0.36
C PHE A 115 10.23 20.92 0.65
N LEU A 116 11.54 20.95 0.83
CA LEU A 116 12.26 20.31 1.91
C LEU A 116 13.18 21.34 2.56
N ASP A 117 13.08 21.51 3.89
CA ASP A 117 13.84 22.53 4.61
C ASP A 117 13.72 23.92 3.93
N ASP A 118 12.49 24.26 3.52
CA ASP A 118 12.11 25.47 2.77
C ASP A 118 12.79 25.68 1.39
N ARG A 119 13.42 24.64 0.83
CA ARG A 119 13.92 24.64 -0.55
C ARG A 119 13.02 23.82 -1.48
N PRO A 120 12.63 24.32 -2.66
CA PRO A 120 11.85 23.53 -3.61
C PRO A 120 12.71 22.39 -4.18
N ILE A 121 12.20 21.16 -4.09
CA ILE A 121 12.92 19.96 -4.54
C ILE A 121 12.21 19.20 -5.67
N ALA A 122 10.93 19.44 -5.91
CA ALA A 122 10.16 18.79 -6.98
C ALA A 122 8.89 19.57 -7.35
N TYR A 123 8.43 19.43 -8.59
CA TYR A 123 7.07 19.78 -8.97
C TYR A 123 6.09 18.72 -8.50
N VAL A 124 4.90 19.15 -8.06
CA VAL A 124 3.84 18.27 -7.54
C VAL A 124 2.66 18.25 -8.51
N GLY A 125 2.35 17.06 -9.03
CA GLY A 125 1.13 16.77 -9.76
C GLY A 125 0.06 16.16 -8.85
N LEU A 126 -1.19 16.55 -9.06
CA LEU A 126 -2.35 16.04 -8.34
C LEU A 126 -3.18 15.08 -9.21
N PRO A 127 -3.77 14.03 -8.64
CA PRO A 127 -4.62 13.12 -9.39
C PRO A 127 -5.95 13.82 -9.70
N PRO A 128 -6.39 13.84 -10.97
CA PRO A 128 -7.68 14.41 -11.31
C PRO A 128 -8.81 13.58 -10.68
N MET A 129 -9.93 14.24 -10.37
CA MET A 129 -11.16 13.57 -9.96
C MET A 129 -11.66 12.69 -11.12
N PRO A 130 -11.69 11.35 -10.97
CA PRO A 130 -12.14 10.48 -12.04
C PRO A 130 -13.66 10.56 -12.22
N GLU A 131 -14.13 10.40 -13.46
CA GLU A 131 -15.55 10.55 -13.80
C GLU A 131 -16.44 9.59 -13.00
N TYR A 132 -16.03 8.33 -12.81
CA TYR A 132 -16.78 7.36 -12.02
C TYR A 132 -17.03 7.79 -10.56
N TYR A 133 -16.25 8.72 -10.00
CA TYR A 133 -16.52 9.28 -8.66
C TYR A 133 -17.58 10.37 -8.64
N ARG A 134 -17.95 10.93 -9.79
CA ARG A 134 -19.05 11.89 -9.91
C ARG A 134 -20.43 11.22 -9.85
N HIS A 135 -20.46 9.89 -9.89
CA HIS A 135 -21.65 9.08 -9.75
C HIS A 135 -21.85 8.56 -8.32
N ARG A 136 -23.10 8.25 -8.00
CA ARG A 136 -23.50 7.63 -6.74
C ARG A 136 -24.15 6.28 -7.01
N LEU A 137 -24.04 5.39 -6.03
CA LEU A 137 -24.82 4.18 -5.97
C LEU A 137 -26.30 4.53 -5.74
N ALA A 138 -27.21 3.60 -6.01
CA ALA A 138 -28.65 3.75 -5.86
C ALA A 138 -29.05 4.11 -4.41
N ASN A 139 -28.27 3.66 -3.43
CA ASN A 139 -28.44 4.00 -2.01
C ASN A 139 -27.82 5.36 -1.61
N GLY A 140 -27.26 6.11 -2.55
CA GLY A 140 -26.67 7.44 -2.35
C GLY A 140 -25.20 7.45 -1.93
N LYS A 141 -24.59 6.28 -1.64
CA LYS A 141 -23.15 6.19 -1.32
C LYS A 141 -22.30 6.61 -2.50
N SER A 142 -21.13 7.19 -2.22
CA SER A 142 -20.15 7.51 -3.27
C SER A 142 -19.39 6.26 -3.69
N VAL A 143 -19.00 6.18 -4.96
CA VAL A 143 -18.14 5.10 -5.46
C VAL A 143 -16.81 5.05 -4.69
N MET A 144 -16.26 6.22 -4.33
CA MET A 144 -15.04 6.33 -3.53
C MET A 144 -15.15 5.64 -2.15
N GLU A 145 -16.32 5.69 -1.50
CA GLU A 145 -16.50 5.00 -0.21
C GLU A 145 -16.44 3.47 -0.37
N VAL A 146 -17.01 2.96 -1.47
CA VAL A 146 -17.23 1.53 -1.69
C VAL A 146 -16.06 0.87 -2.43
N ALA A 147 -15.56 1.47 -3.49
CA ALA A 147 -14.51 0.97 -4.37
C ALA A 147 -13.49 2.07 -4.72
N PRO A 148 -12.70 2.54 -3.73
CA PRO A 148 -11.67 3.53 -3.98
C PRO A 148 -10.59 2.99 -4.92
N THR A 149 -10.13 3.79 -5.86
CA THR A 149 -8.96 3.53 -6.69
C THR A 149 -7.70 4.10 -6.04
N ILE A 150 -6.56 3.46 -6.22
CA ILE A 150 -5.22 3.92 -5.80
C ILE A 150 -4.22 3.59 -6.92
N GLN A 151 -2.93 3.85 -6.69
CA GLN A 151 -1.85 3.65 -7.66
C GLN A 151 -2.09 4.46 -8.94
N TRP A 152 -2.43 5.75 -8.75
CA TRP A 152 -2.76 6.66 -9.84
C TRP A 152 -3.95 6.18 -10.71
N GLY A 153 -4.92 5.50 -10.10
CA GLY A 153 -6.11 4.96 -10.77
C GLY A 153 -5.96 3.50 -11.22
N TYR A 154 -4.76 2.93 -11.19
CA TYR A 154 -4.48 1.58 -11.66
C TYR A 154 -5.25 0.48 -10.91
N LEU A 155 -5.39 0.63 -9.58
CA LEU A 155 -5.91 -0.42 -8.70
C LEU A 155 -7.22 0.00 -8.05
N VAL A 156 -8.30 -0.77 -8.26
CA VAL A 156 -9.52 -0.69 -7.44
C VAL A 156 -9.29 -1.44 -6.12
N TYR A 157 -9.37 -0.75 -4.99
CA TYR A 157 -9.05 -1.30 -3.67
C TYR A 157 -10.32 -1.60 -2.86
N LEU A 158 -10.73 -2.87 -2.84
CA LEU A 158 -11.96 -3.35 -2.21
C LEU A 158 -11.69 -3.85 -0.80
N THR A 159 -11.61 -2.93 0.15
CA THR A 159 -11.67 -3.29 1.58
C THR A 159 -13.11 -3.62 1.97
N VAL A 160 -13.50 -4.88 1.86
CA VAL A 160 -14.88 -5.34 2.10
C VAL A 160 -15.17 -5.62 3.58
N PHE A 161 -14.12 -5.84 4.38
CA PHE A 161 -14.21 -5.96 5.83
C PHE A 161 -13.23 -5.01 6.51
N ARG A 162 -13.70 -3.83 6.92
CA ARG A 162 -12.91 -2.76 7.53
C ARG A 162 -12.64 -2.94 9.02
N VAL A 163 -12.84 -4.15 9.53
CA VAL A 163 -12.58 -4.54 10.91
C VAL A 163 -11.82 -5.86 10.88
N CYS A 164 -10.96 -6.11 11.84
CA CYS A 164 -10.20 -7.35 12.01
C CYS A 164 -10.56 -8.02 13.34
N GLN A 165 -10.78 -9.34 13.32
CA GLN A 165 -11.20 -10.10 14.50
C GLN A 165 -10.06 -10.36 15.51
N TYR A 166 -8.79 -10.23 15.12
CA TYR A 166 -7.66 -10.31 16.07
C TYR A 166 -7.76 -9.29 17.22
N PHE A 167 -8.25 -8.08 16.93
CA PHE A 167 -8.48 -7.06 17.97
C PHE A 167 -9.48 -7.49 19.04
N GLY A 168 -10.46 -8.33 18.70
CA GLY A 168 -11.44 -8.84 19.66
C GLY A 168 -10.79 -9.70 20.75
N ALA A 169 -9.69 -10.36 20.40
CA ALA A 169 -8.88 -11.17 21.31
C ALA A 169 -7.67 -10.42 21.88
N LYS A 170 -7.49 -9.12 21.57
CA LYS A 170 -6.27 -8.33 21.89
C LYS A 170 -5.00 -8.91 21.27
N GLU A 171 -5.14 -9.47 20.07
CA GLU A 171 -4.08 -10.15 19.31
C GLU A 171 -3.77 -9.41 18.00
N GLU A 172 -4.12 -8.12 17.92
CA GLU A 172 -3.84 -7.29 16.76
C GLU A 172 -2.35 -7.21 16.44
N CYS A 173 -2.05 -7.04 15.14
CA CYS A 173 -0.69 -6.75 14.73
C CYS A 173 -0.27 -5.39 15.31
N GLN A 174 0.91 -5.32 15.92
CA GLN A 174 1.33 -4.19 16.77
C GLN A 174 1.61 -2.89 15.99
N TYR A 175 1.64 -2.96 14.65
CA TYR A 175 1.77 -1.85 13.70
C TYR A 175 0.46 -1.55 12.95
N CYS A 176 -0.63 -2.29 13.18
CA CYS A 176 -1.84 -2.20 12.35
C CYS A 176 -2.90 -1.33 13.02
N ASP A 177 -3.41 -0.33 12.29
CA ASP A 177 -4.41 0.61 12.81
C ASP A 177 -5.84 0.36 12.29
N ILE A 178 -6.12 -0.69 11.51
CA ILE A 178 -7.40 -0.89 10.79
C ILE A 178 -8.65 -0.65 11.67
N ASN A 179 -8.70 -1.23 12.87
CA ASN A 179 -9.84 -1.04 13.78
C ASN A 179 -9.83 0.36 14.42
N HIS A 180 -8.67 0.94 14.69
CA HIS A 180 -8.57 2.31 15.18
C HIS A 180 -9.04 3.30 14.11
N ASN A 181 -8.63 3.10 12.86
CA ASN A 181 -9.05 3.87 11.70
C ASN A 181 -10.57 3.78 11.49
N TRP A 182 -11.14 2.57 11.58
CA TRP A 182 -12.60 2.40 11.54
C TRP A 182 -13.30 3.18 12.67
N ARG A 183 -12.83 3.04 13.92
CA ARG A 183 -13.43 3.73 15.08
C ARG A 183 -13.37 5.25 14.95
N GLN A 184 -12.23 5.83 14.54
CA GLN A 184 -12.11 7.29 14.41
C GLN A 184 -13.02 7.85 13.32
N HIS A 185 -13.16 7.15 12.18
CA HIS A 185 -14.07 7.58 11.12
C HIS A 185 -15.54 7.48 11.56
N LYS A 186 -15.92 6.42 12.28
CA LYS A 186 -17.25 6.30 12.88
C LYS A 186 -17.52 7.39 13.92
N ALA A 187 -16.56 7.70 14.78
CA ALA A 187 -16.66 8.76 15.78
C ALA A 187 -16.79 10.16 15.13
N ALA A 188 -16.14 10.37 13.98
CA ALA A 188 -16.26 11.60 13.19
C ALA A 188 -17.55 11.67 12.34
N GLY A 189 -18.48 10.72 12.49
CA GLY A 189 -19.74 10.69 11.73
C GLY A 189 -19.59 10.41 10.23
N ARG A 190 -18.43 9.94 9.78
CA ARG A 190 -18.18 9.65 8.36
C ARG A 190 -18.92 8.36 7.95
N PRO A 191 -19.46 8.29 6.71
CA PRO A 191 -20.00 7.05 6.18
C PRO A 191 -18.84 6.06 5.98
N TYR A 192 -18.79 5.07 6.87
CA TYR A 192 -17.68 4.13 6.96
C TYR A 192 -18.20 2.74 7.32
N THR A 193 -18.58 2.00 6.30
CA THR A 193 -19.24 0.69 6.41
C THR A 193 -18.25 -0.39 6.86
N GLY A 194 -18.59 -1.16 7.90
CA GLY A 194 -17.71 -2.22 8.46
C GLY A 194 -17.60 -3.45 7.56
N VAL A 195 -18.74 -4.03 7.18
CA VAL A 195 -18.85 -5.10 6.18
C VAL A 195 -19.63 -4.54 5.00
N LYS A 196 -19.01 -4.46 3.82
CA LYS A 196 -19.65 -3.91 2.63
C LYS A 196 -20.56 -4.95 1.98
N PRO A 197 -21.85 -4.65 1.71
CA PRO A 197 -22.71 -5.55 0.95
C PRO A 197 -22.13 -5.89 -0.45
N VAL A 198 -22.36 -7.10 -0.94
CA VAL A 198 -21.81 -7.56 -2.24
C VAL A 198 -22.42 -6.76 -3.39
N ASP A 199 -23.72 -6.49 -3.34
CA ASP A 199 -24.45 -5.69 -4.32
C ASP A 199 -23.91 -4.25 -4.42
N GLU A 200 -23.60 -3.61 -3.30
CA GLU A 200 -22.95 -2.29 -3.31
C GLU A 200 -21.58 -2.34 -4.02
N VAL A 201 -20.78 -3.37 -3.75
CA VAL A 201 -19.47 -3.53 -4.41
C VAL A 201 -19.64 -3.73 -5.92
N LEU A 202 -20.58 -4.58 -6.34
CA LEU A 202 -20.83 -4.82 -7.77
C LEU A 202 -21.37 -3.58 -8.49
N GLU A 203 -22.24 -2.81 -7.84
CA GLU A 203 -22.75 -1.54 -8.40
C GLU A 203 -21.62 -0.52 -8.54
N ALA A 204 -20.76 -0.37 -7.53
CA ALA A 204 -19.60 0.51 -7.61
C ALA A 204 -18.65 0.09 -8.74
N MET A 205 -18.41 -1.21 -8.91
CA MET A 205 -17.59 -1.74 -10.00
C MET A 205 -18.24 -1.56 -11.37
N GLU A 206 -19.57 -1.68 -11.49
CA GLU A 206 -20.29 -1.37 -12.72
C GLU A 206 -20.12 0.09 -13.14
N ILE A 207 -20.19 1.01 -12.18
CA ILE A 207 -19.95 2.43 -12.43
C ILE A 207 -18.51 2.66 -12.89
N ILE A 208 -17.52 2.04 -12.23
CA ILE A 208 -16.11 2.15 -12.67
C ILE A 208 -15.95 1.59 -14.08
N ASP A 209 -16.48 0.40 -14.38
CA ASP A 209 -16.38 -0.22 -15.70
C ASP A 209 -16.96 0.68 -16.81
N ARG A 210 -18.12 1.30 -16.53
CA ARG A 210 -18.80 2.18 -17.48
C ARG A 210 -18.07 3.50 -17.73
N TYR A 211 -17.48 4.10 -16.69
CA TYR A 211 -16.97 5.48 -16.73
C TYR A 211 -15.45 5.61 -16.67
N ASP A 212 -14.69 4.51 -16.49
CA ASP A 212 -13.23 4.47 -16.68
C ASP A 212 -12.86 4.41 -18.17
N THR A 213 -13.25 5.43 -18.93
CA THR A 213 -13.07 5.51 -20.39
C THR A 213 -11.61 5.61 -20.81
N ALA A 214 -10.74 6.09 -19.93
CA ALA A 214 -9.29 6.09 -20.12
C ALA A 214 -8.65 4.69 -19.93
N GLY A 215 -9.40 3.73 -19.37
CA GLY A 215 -8.88 2.42 -19.02
C GLY A 215 -7.72 2.51 -18.03
N ALA A 216 -7.80 3.41 -17.05
CA ALA A 216 -6.77 3.58 -16.06
C ALA A 216 -6.74 2.37 -15.11
N SER A 217 -7.91 1.84 -14.73
CA SER A 217 -8.04 0.71 -13.82
C SER A 217 -7.78 -0.62 -14.54
N ARG A 218 -6.81 -1.38 -14.00
CA ARG A 218 -6.33 -2.65 -14.59
C ARG A 218 -6.40 -3.83 -13.61
N ALA A 219 -6.52 -3.56 -12.32
CA ALA A 219 -6.59 -4.59 -11.29
C ALA A 219 -7.60 -4.21 -10.21
N TYR A 220 -8.08 -5.22 -9.46
CA TYR A 220 -8.72 -4.99 -8.16
C TYR A 220 -8.08 -5.85 -7.08
N THR A 221 -8.07 -5.34 -5.86
CA THR A 221 -7.68 -6.10 -4.67
C THR A 221 -8.89 -6.25 -3.76
N LEU A 222 -9.27 -7.49 -3.46
CA LEU A 222 -10.20 -7.84 -2.40
C LEU A 222 -9.43 -8.07 -1.10
N THR A 223 -9.80 -7.35 -0.04
CA THR A 223 -9.13 -7.46 1.25
C THR A 223 -10.00 -6.99 2.42
N GLY A 224 -9.48 -7.13 3.63
CA GLY A 224 -10.07 -6.69 4.87
C GLY A 224 -9.30 -7.25 6.06
N GLY A 225 -9.90 -7.15 7.25
CA GLY A 225 -9.34 -7.77 8.43
C GLY A 225 -9.51 -9.29 8.45
N SER A 226 -8.73 -9.94 9.31
CA SER A 226 -8.78 -11.39 9.45
C SER A 226 -10.08 -11.86 10.09
N VAL A 227 -10.63 -12.96 9.59
CA VAL A 227 -11.80 -13.66 10.16
C VAL A 227 -11.31 -14.91 10.89
N THR A 228 -11.42 -14.93 12.22
CA THR A 228 -11.00 -16.05 13.08
C THR A 228 -12.16 -16.95 13.50
N SER A 229 -13.39 -16.48 13.32
CA SER A 229 -14.62 -17.23 13.59
C SER A 229 -15.54 -17.19 12.38
N LYS A 230 -16.49 -16.25 12.36
CA LYS A 230 -17.41 -16.03 11.24
C LYS A 230 -17.71 -14.55 11.05
N VAL A 231 -17.98 -14.16 9.81
CA VAL A 231 -18.61 -12.89 9.42
C VAL A 231 -19.75 -13.24 8.46
N ASP A 232 -20.95 -12.73 8.70
CA ASP A 232 -22.17 -13.14 7.99
C ASP A 232 -22.38 -14.67 7.94
N GLY A 233 -21.97 -15.38 9.00
CA GLY A 233 -22.06 -16.84 9.08
C GLY A 233 -20.99 -17.61 8.29
N LEU A 234 -20.08 -16.92 7.62
CA LEU A 234 -19.05 -17.48 6.74
C LEU A 234 -17.66 -17.44 7.40
N ALA A 235 -16.85 -18.49 7.15
CA ALA A 235 -15.42 -18.47 7.44
C ALA A 235 -14.68 -17.56 6.44
N GLU A 236 -13.40 -17.26 6.70
CA GLU A 236 -12.65 -16.27 5.91
C GLU A 236 -12.65 -16.54 4.40
N ALA A 237 -12.33 -17.78 4.01
CA ALA A 237 -12.29 -18.21 2.61
C ALA A 237 -13.63 -18.00 1.90
N ASP A 238 -14.74 -18.35 2.55
CA ASP A 238 -16.08 -18.21 1.95
C ASP A 238 -16.54 -16.75 1.96
N PHE A 239 -16.20 -16.01 3.01
CA PHE A 239 -16.52 -14.59 3.14
C PHE A 239 -15.88 -13.76 2.03
N TYR A 240 -14.59 -13.91 1.77
CA TYR A 240 -13.94 -13.23 0.65
C TYR A 240 -14.32 -13.87 -0.69
N GLY A 241 -14.44 -15.21 -0.72
CA GLY A 241 -14.77 -15.97 -1.93
C GLY A 241 -16.08 -15.56 -2.57
N ARG A 242 -17.10 -15.17 -1.78
CA ARG A 242 -18.38 -14.68 -2.33
C ARG A 242 -18.22 -13.41 -3.17
N TYR A 243 -17.32 -12.50 -2.79
CA TYR A 243 -17.07 -11.27 -3.57
C TYR A 243 -16.27 -11.61 -4.81
N ALA A 244 -15.21 -12.41 -4.69
CA ALA A 244 -14.42 -12.85 -5.83
C ALA A 244 -15.30 -13.50 -6.91
N LYS A 245 -16.12 -14.48 -6.51
CA LYS A 245 -17.07 -15.15 -7.40
C LYS A 245 -18.04 -14.17 -8.05
N ALA A 246 -18.69 -13.32 -7.26
CA ALA A 246 -19.70 -12.39 -7.78
C ALA A 246 -19.11 -11.35 -8.75
N ILE A 247 -17.89 -10.88 -8.49
CA ILE A 247 -17.18 -9.93 -9.35
C ILE A 247 -16.83 -10.59 -10.69
N GLU A 248 -16.22 -11.77 -10.66
CA GLU A 248 -15.76 -12.44 -11.88
C GLU A 248 -16.90 -13.06 -12.69
N GLU A 249 -18.03 -13.44 -12.07
CA GLU A 249 -19.24 -13.81 -12.80
C GLU A 249 -19.85 -12.63 -13.57
N ARG A 250 -19.72 -11.40 -13.04
CA ARG A 250 -20.31 -10.20 -13.64
C ARG A 250 -19.37 -9.47 -14.60
N PHE A 251 -18.07 -9.47 -14.31
CA PHE A 251 -17.03 -8.74 -15.05
C PHE A 251 -15.84 -9.65 -15.40
N PRO A 252 -16.08 -10.79 -16.08
CA PRO A 252 -15.06 -11.82 -16.25
C PRO A 252 -13.80 -11.28 -16.91
N GLY A 253 -12.67 -11.32 -16.18
CA GLY A 253 -11.37 -10.90 -16.68
C GLY A 253 -11.23 -9.40 -17.00
N ARG A 254 -12.18 -8.55 -16.58
CA ARG A 254 -12.11 -7.09 -16.79
C ARG A 254 -10.91 -6.45 -16.08
N TRP A 255 -10.55 -7.00 -14.93
CA TRP A 255 -9.41 -6.58 -14.12
C TRP A 255 -8.62 -7.81 -13.69
N ILE A 256 -7.33 -7.62 -13.39
CA ILE A 256 -6.54 -8.64 -12.68
C ILE A 256 -7.06 -8.72 -11.25
N GLY A 257 -7.80 -9.79 -10.93
CA GLY A 257 -8.35 -10.02 -9.60
C GLY A 257 -7.29 -10.50 -8.61
N LYS A 258 -7.23 -9.87 -7.44
CA LYS A 258 -6.31 -10.22 -6.35
C LYS A 258 -7.04 -10.39 -5.03
N VAL A 259 -6.56 -11.31 -4.20
CA VAL A 259 -7.03 -11.47 -2.82
C VAL A 259 -5.88 -11.30 -1.84
N VAL A 260 -6.07 -10.44 -0.83
CA VAL A 260 -5.21 -10.32 0.34
C VAL A 260 -6.00 -10.82 1.55
N ALA A 261 -5.61 -11.99 2.07
CA ALA A 261 -6.20 -12.65 3.22
C ALA A 261 -5.10 -13.26 4.11
N GLN A 262 -5.45 -13.97 5.19
CA GLN A 262 -4.47 -14.79 5.93
C GLN A 262 -3.87 -15.86 5.00
N ALA A 263 -2.78 -16.51 5.40
CA ALA A 263 -2.32 -17.72 4.74
C ALA A 263 -3.33 -18.85 4.96
N LEU A 264 -4.16 -19.12 3.95
CA LEU A 264 -5.27 -20.06 3.99
C LEU A 264 -4.82 -21.46 3.51
N PRO A 265 -5.53 -22.53 3.91
CA PRO A 265 -5.31 -23.87 3.38
C PRO A 265 -5.42 -23.93 1.85
N LYS A 266 -4.69 -24.87 1.22
CA LYS A 266 -4.61 -25.02 -0.24
C LYS A 266 -5.98 -25.13 -0.91
N ASP A 267 -6.91 -25.90 -0.34
CA ASP A 267 -8.25 -26.08 -0.90
C ASP A 267 -9.08 -24.78 -0.87
N ASP A 268 -8.88 -23.93 0.13
CA ASP A 268 -9.56 -22.64 0.24
C ASP A 268 -9.03 -21.65 -0.80
N VAL A 269 -7.71 -21.61 -1.01
CA VAL A 269 -7.09 -20.74 -2.02
C VAL A 269 -7.37 -21.24 -3.45
N GLN A 270 -7.53 -22.55 -3.66
CA GLN A 270 -7.99 -23.12 -4.93
C GLN A 270 -9.36 -22.55 -5.33
N ARG A 271 -10.30 -22.41 -4.38
CA ARG A 271 -11.61 -21.80 -4.67
C ARG A 271 -11.48 -20.37 -5.20
N PHE A 272 -10.57 -19.56 -4.67
CA PHE A 272 -10.33 -18.21 -5.22
C PHE A 272 -9.87 -18.25 -6.67
N HIS A 273 -8.92 -19.14 -6.99
CA HIS A 273 -8.43 -19.30 -8.36
C HIS A 273 -9.54 -19.76 -9.31
N ASP A 274 -10.35 -20.73 -8.89
CA ASP A 274 -11.50 -21.24 -9.64
C ASP A 274 -12.55 -20.16 -9.91
N TYR A 275 -12.71 -19.20 -8.99
CA TYR A 275 -13.59 -18.05 -9.18
C TYR A 275 -13.04 -17.01 -10.16
N GLY A 276 -11.76 -17.05 -10.53
CA GLY A 276 -11.15 -16.10 -11.48
C GLY A 276 -10.05 -15.22 -10.90
N ILE A 277 -9.74 -15.33 -9.60
CA ILE A 277 -8.61 -14.63 -8.99
C ILE A 277 -7.30 -15.13 -9.61
N ARG A 278 -6.35 -14.21 -9.81
CA ARG A 278 -5.06 -14.51 -10.42
C ARG A 278 -3.86 -14.22 -9.53
N ILE A 279 -4.03 -13.43 -8.46
CA ILE A 279 -2.94 -13.11 -7.54
C ILE A 279 -3.41 -13.30 -6.11
N TYR A 280 -2.56 -13.95 -5.31
CA TYR A 280 -2.81 -14.18 -3.89
C TYR A 280 -1.73 -13.56 -3.02
N HIS A 281 -2.16 -12.84 -1.98
CA HIS A 281 -1.31 -12.08 -1.05
C HIS A 281 -1.46 -12.58 0.39
N PRO A 282 -0.75 -13.66 0.76
CA PRO A 282 -0.64 -14.14 2.14
C PRO A 282 0.42 -13.32 2.91
N ASN A 283 0.10 -12.07 3.27
CA ASN A 283 1.09 -11.15 3.87
C ASN A 283 1.75 -11.72 5.13
N TYR A 284 3.07 -11.64 5.21
CA TYR A 284 3.89 -12.29 6.25
C TYR A 284 4.58 -11.31 7.21
N GLU A 285 4.76 -10.06 6.77
CA GLU A 285 4.96 -8.84 7.56
C GLU A 285 6.37 -8.63 8.12
N VAL A 286 6.94 -9.60 8.85
CA VAL A 286 8.30 -9.49 9.44
C VAL A 286 9.00 -10.83 9.44
N TRP A 287 10.29 -10.86 9.05
CA TRP A 287 11.02 -12.12 8.88
C TRP A 287 11.38 -12.85 10.17
N ASP A 288 12.05 -12.15 11.07
CA ASP A 288 12.55 -12.72 12.32
C ASP A 288 11.42 -13.40 13.11
N LYS A 289 11.68 -14.63 13.54
CA LYS A 289 10.68 -15.46 14.22
C LYS A 289 10.16 -14.81 15.51
N ARG A 290 11.06 -14.29 16.34
CA ARG A 290 10.69 -13.67 17.61
C ARG A 290 9.88 -12.40 17.37
N LEU A 291 10.27 -11.59 16.38
CA LEU A 291 9.51 -10.40 15.99
C LEU A 291 8.14 -10.76 15.42
N PHE A 292 8.00 -11.84 14.64
CA PHE A 292 6.70 -12.31 14.15
C PHE A 292 5.76 -12.67 15.31
N GLU A 293 6.24 -13.44 16.29
CA GLU A 293 5.47 -13.82 17.48
C GLU A 293 5.01 -12.58 18.28
N LEU A 294 5.89 -11.59 18.43
CA LEU A 294 5.62 -10.37 19.19
C LEU A 294 4.73 -9.37 18.43
N TYR A 295 4.94 -9.20 17.14
CA TYR A 295 4.29 -8.16 16.32
C TYR A 295 3.03 -8.64 15.64
N CYS A 296 2.87 -9.94 15.43
CA CYS A 296 1.72 -10.56 14.77
C CYS A 296 1.09 -11.67 15.63
N PRO A 297 0.75 -11.43 16.91
CA PRO A 297 0.35 -12.50 17.84
C PRO A 297 -0.90 -13.27 17.38
N GLY A 298 -1.85 -12.62 16.71
CA GLY A 298 -2.99 -13.31 16.09
C GLY A 298 -2.56 -14.27 14.98
N LYS A 299 -1.68 -13.83 14.07
CA LYS A 299 -1.19 -14.69 12.98
C LYS A 299 -0.47 -15.92 13.53
N GLU A 300 0.37 -15.72 14.55
CA GLU A 300 1.05 -16.81 15.22
C GLU A 300 0.08 -17.78 15.90
N ARG A 301 -0.90 -17.28 16.65
CA ARG A 301 -1.83 -18.15 17.37
C ARG A 301 -2.74 -18.97 16.46
N TYR A 302 -3.30 -18.37 15.41
CA TYR A 302 -4.33 -19.02 14.57
C TYR A 302 -3.75 -19.86 13.44
N VAL A 303 -2.54 -19.53 12.97
CA VAL A 303 -1.90 -20.24 11.85
C VAL A 303 -0.51 -20.72 12.26
N GLY A 304 0.30 -19.85 12.86
CA GLY A 304 1.70 -20.13 13.21
C GLY A 304 2.65 -19.82 12.07
N ARG A 305 3.83 -19.26 12.38
CA ARG A 305 4.82 -18.82 11.39
C ARG A 305 5.18 -19.88 10.35
N GLU A 306 5.53 -21.08 10.80
CA GLU A 306 6.00 -22.16 9.92
C GLU A 306 4.89 -22.67 8.99
N GLU A 307 3.67 -22.78 9.52
CA GLU A 307 2.50 -23.14 8.73
C GLU A 307 2.12 -22.01 7.76
N TRP A 308 2.31 -20.74 8.14
CA TRP A 308 2.13 -19.59 7.26
C TRP A 308 3.06 -19.69 6.06
N HIS A 309 4.35 -19.96 6.30
CA HIS A 309 5.33 -20.20 5.23
C HIS A 309 4.95 -21.37 4.36
N ARG A 310 4.57 -22.50 4.95
CA ARG A 310 4.14 -23.69 4.19
C ARG A 310 2.98 -23.38 3.27
N ARG A 311 1.97 -22.65 3.76
CA ARG A 311 0.79 -22.24 2.96
C ARG A 311 1.12 -21.23 1.87
N ILE A 312 2.10 -20.35 2.07
CA ILE A 312 2.64 -19.50 1.00
C ILE A 312 3.19 -20.37 -0.14
N LEU A 313 4.00 -21.38 0.19
CA LEU A 313 4.57 -22.29 -0.80
C LEU A 313 3.50 -23.16 -1.48
N ASP A 314 2.57 -23.73 -0.72
CA ASP A 314 1.46 -24.53 -1.26
C ASP A 314 0.59 -23.73 -2.25
N SER A 315 0.42 -22.43 -2.00
CA SER A 315 -0.35 -21.54 -2.86
C SER A 315 0.31 -21.34 -4.23
N ALA A 316 1.62 -21.56 -4.34
CA ALA A 316 2.35 -21.46 -5.61
C ALA A 316 1.94 -22.57 -6.59
N ASP A 317 1.52 -23.74 -6.10
CA ASP A 317 0.97 -24.81 -6.94
C ASP A 317 -0.38 -24.42 -7.57
N VAL A 318 -1.11 -23.49 -6.94
CA VAL A 318 -2.44 -23.05 -7.39
C VAL A 318 -2.32 -21.86 -8.35
N PHE A 319 -1.59 -20.82 -7.94
CA PHE A 319 -1.50 -19.57 -8.69
C PHE A 319 -0.30 -19.50 -9.64
N GLY A 320 0.68 -20.38 -9.50
CA GLY A 320 2.04 -20.18 -9.99
C GLY A 320 2.83 -19.26 -9.05
N PRO A 321 4.14 -19.51 -8.86
CA PRO A 321 4.91 -18.87 -7.79
C PRO A 321 4.98 -17.34 -7.91
N ARG A 322 5.15 -16.80 -9.12
CA ARG A 322 5.16 -15.35 -9.38
C ARG A 322 3.84 -14.63 -9.04
N ASN A 323 2.73 -15.37 -8.94
CA ASN A 323 1.42 -14.82 -8.59
C ASN A 323 1.09 -14.94 -7.10
N VAL A 324 2.00 -15.52 -6.31
CA VAL A 324 1.95 -15.50 -4.84
C VAL A 324 2.88 -14.39 -4.36
N ILE A 325 2.32 -13.38 -3.71
CA ILE A 325 3.03 -12.13 -3.44
C ILE A 325 2.82 -11.75 -1.97
N PRO A 326 3.54 -12.39 -1.02
CA PRO A 326 3.50 -11.98 0.38
C PRO A 326 4.08 -10.56 0.54
N ASN A 327 3.64 -9.85 1.56
CA ASN A 327 4.13 -8.52 1.91
C ASN A 327 5.00 -8.55 3.15
N PHE A 328 6.08 -7.77 3.17
CA PHE A 328 6.78 -7.31 4.36
C PHE A 328 6.38 -5.87 4.72
N VAL A 329 6.30 -5.55 6.01
CA VAL A 329 6.10 -4.19 6.51
C VAL A 329 7.47 -3.60 6.78
N ALA A 330 8.08 -3.03 5.75
CA ALA A 330 9.47 -2.57 5.79
C ALA A 330 9.68 -1.54 6.90
N GLY A 331 10.55 -1.86 7.85
CA GLY A 331 10.98 -1.00 8.95
C GLY A 331 10.45 -1.42 10.32
N VAL A 332 9.43 -2.30 10.42
CA VAL A 332 8.95 -2.75 11.73
C VAL A 332 9.96 -3.66 12.43
N GLU A 333 10.85 -4.31 11.69
CA GLU A 333 11.90 -5.15 12.28
C GLU A 333 12.91 -4.36 13.11
N MET A 334 13.00 -3.03 12.91
CA MET A 334 13.81 -2.13 13.73
C MET A 334 13.02 -1.46 14.87
N ALA A 335 11.71 -1.70 14.97
CA ALA A 335 10.87 -1.02 15.93
C ALA A 335 11.25 -1.40 17.36
N ALA A 336 11.55 -0.41 18.21
CA ALA A 336 11.72 -0.59 19.63
C ALA A 336 10.40 -1.07 20.29
N PRO A 337 10.47 -1.82 21.41
CA PRO A 337 11.69 -2.15 22.16
C PRO A 337 12.38 -3.45 21.71
N TYR A 338 11.83 -4.17 20.74
CA TYR A 338 12.24 -5.54 20.45
C TYR A 338 13.04 -5.71 19.16
N GLY A 339 12.96 -4.74 18.24
CA GLY A 339 13.59 -4.80 16.92
C GLY A 339 15.12 -4.76 16.95
N PHE A 340 15.71 -4.99 15.79
CA PHE A 340 17.15 -4.91 15.58
C PHE A 340 17.68 -3.51 15.84
N ALA A 341 18.84 -3.42 16.49
CA ALA A 341 19.44 -2.15 16.88
C ALA A 341 20.20 -1.49 15.72
N THR A 342 20.63 -2.29 14.74
CA THR A 342 21.41 -1.82 13.60
C THR A 342 20.68 -2.06 12.28
N VAL A 343 20.98 -1.23 11.28
CA VAL A 343 20.44 -1.40 9.92
C VAL A 343 20.94 -2.71 9.30
N ASP A 344 22.20 -3.10 9.57
CA ASP A 344 22.79 -4.34 9.05
C ASP A 344 21.97 -5.56 9.47
N GLU A 345 21.73 -5.74 10.77
CA GLU A 345 20.97 -6.90 11.29
C GLU A 345 19.53 -6.94 10.74
N ALA A 346 18.89 -5.78 10.63
CA ALA A 346 17.55 -5.67 10.08
C ALA A 346 17.50 -6.07 8.59
N ILE A 347 18.47 -5.60 7.81
CA ILE A 347 18.59 -5.95 6.39
C ILE A 347 18.92 -7.43 6.23
N ASP A 348 19.85 -7.99 7.00
CA ASP A 348 20.22 -9.40 6.93
C ASP A 348 19.02 -10.31 7.20
N SER A 349 18.21 -9.98 8.22
CA SER A 349 16.96 -10.69 8.50
C SER A 349 16.00 -10.63 7.31
N THR A 350 15.71 -9.45 6.79
CA THR A 350 14.75 -9.34 5.67
C THR A 350 15.29 -9.94 4.38
N ALA A 351 16.61 -9.87 4.13
CA ALA A 351 17.28 -10.50 3.00
C ALA A 351 17.14 -12.03 3.03
N GLU A 352 17.28 -12.66 4.20
CA GLU A 352 17.05 -14.11 4.36
C GLU A 352 15.62 -14.49 3.94
N GLY A 353 14.63 -13.70 4.37
CA GLY A 353 13.24 -13.92 3.99
C GLY A 353 12.96 -13.71 2.51
N LEU A 354 13.55 -12.68 1.90
CA LEU A 354 13.46 -12.44 0.46
C LEU A 354 14.05 -13.62 -0.31
N GLU A 355 15.26 -14.05 0.04
CA GLU A 355 15.94 -15.17 -0.62
C GLU A 355 15.17 -16.49 -0.45
N TYR A 356 14.62 -16.75 0.75
CA TYR A 356 13.80 -17.94 1.00
C TYR A 356 12.61 -18.03 0.03
N PHE A 357 11.90 -16.93 -0.23
CA PHE A 357 10.76 -16.95 -1.15
C PHE A 357 11.19 -16.84 -2.62
N MET A 358 12.13 -15.95 -2.94
CA MET A 358 12.54 -15.67 -4.32
C MET A 358 13.29 -16.82 -4.99
N SER A 359 14.09 -17.59 -4.25
CA SER A 359 14.69 -18.84 -4.75
C SER A 359 13.67 -19.91 -5.16
N ARG A 360 12.39 -19.72 -4.80
CA ARG A 360 11.27 -20.59 -5.17
C ARG A 360 10.33 -19.93 -6.19
N GLY A 361 10.75 -18.82 -6.79
CA GLY A 361 9.99 -18.07 -7.79
C GLY A 361 8.88 -17.19 -7.22
N ILE A 362 8.70 -17.18 -5.89
CA ILE A 362 7.72 -16.32 -5.23
C ILE A 362 8.28 -14.91 -5.22
N THR A 363 7.44 -13.91 -5.51
CA THR A 363 7.87 -12.52 -5.59
C THR A 363 7.26 -11.73 -4.44
N PRO A 364 7.85 -11.75 -3.22
CA PRO A 364 7.43 -10.86 -2.16
C PRO A 364 7.44 -9.41 -2.61
N ARG A 365 6.62 -8.60 -1.95
CA ARG A 365 6.69 -7.14 -1.99
C ARG A 365 6.95 -6.61 -0.59
N PHE A 366 7.16 -5.31 -0.50
CA PHE A 366 7.10 -4.62 0.78
C PHE A 366 6.32 -3.32 0.70
N THR A 367 5.81 -2.91 1.85
CA THR A 367 5.17 -1.62 2.09
C THR A 367 5.99 -0.89 3.14
N THR A 368 6.39 0.35 2.83
CA THR A 368 7.11 1.22 3.77
C THR A 368 6.21 1.47 4.96
N TRP A 369 6.64 1.13 6.16
CA TRP A 369 5.84 1.34 7.36
C TRP A 369 5.56 2.84 7.59
N CYS A 370 4.30 3.17 7.87
CA CYS A 370 3.90 4.47 8.42
C CYS A 370 3.75 4.30 9.92
N PRO A 371 4.49 4.99 10.79
CA PRO A 371 4.29 4.89 12.24
C PRO A 371 2.95 5.52 12.70
N GLU A 372 1.81 4.83 12.53
CA GLU A 372 0.52 5.42 12.89
C GLU A 372 0.42 5.62 14.42
N PRO A 373 -0.02 6.80 14.90
CA PRO A 373 0.04 7.17 16.32
C PRO A 373 -0.94 6.38 17.20
N THR A 374 -1.85 5.62 16.60
CA THR A 374 -2.82 4.80 17.33
C THR A 374 -2.32 3.39 17.60
N THR A 375 -1.21 2.97 17.00
CA THR A 375 -0.65 1.61 17.14
C THR A 375 0.41 1.54 18.25
N PRO A 376 0.58 0.38 18.92
CA PRO A 376 1.64 0.20 19.91
C PRO A 376 3.05 0.54 19.38
N LEU A 377 3.41 0.04 18.20
CA LEU A 377 4.73 0.31 17.62
C LEU A 377 4.86 1.74 17.12
N GLY A 378 3.82 2.31 16.52
CA GLY A 378 3.85 3.68 16.01
C GLY A 378 4.03 4.72 17.12
N ARG A 379 3.38 4.54 18.27
CA ARG A 379 3.58 5.40 19.46
C ARG A 379 5.01 5.38 19.99
N THR A 380 5.64 4.21 19.98
CA THR A 380 6.98 4.02 20.53
C THR A 380 8.07 4.44 19.52
N ASN A 381 7.76 4.41 18.23
CA ASN A 381 8.70 4.63 17.14
C ASN A 381 8.16 5.66 16.11
N PRO A 382 7.86 6.91 16.53
CA PRO A 382 7.19 7.89 15.67
C PRO A 382 8.00 8.30 14.42
N GLN A 383 9.29 7.97 14.38
CA GLN A 383 10.19 8.26 13.24
C GLN A 383 10.38 7.06 12.29
N GLY A 384 9.85 5.89 12.65
CA GLY A 384 10.06 4.64 11.91
C GLY A 384 11.53 4.22 11.86
N ALA A 385 11.87 3.35 10.90
CA ALA A 385 13.25 2.99 10.63
C ALA A 385 14.00 4.16 9.94
N PRO A 386 15.35 4.23 10.05
CA PRO A 386 16.15 5.20 9.32
C PRO A 386 15.98 5.08 7.80
N LEU A 387 16.13 6.18 7.06
CA LEU A 387 16.04 6.16 5.59
C LEU A 387 17.04 5.19 4.95
N GLU A 388 18.24 5.08 5.53
CA GLU A 388 19.27 4.15 5.08
C GLU A 388 18.77 2.70 5.02
N TYR A 389 17.98 2.25 5.99
CA TYR A 389 17.38 0.91 5.97
C TYR A 389 16.50 0.74 4.72
N HIS A 390 15.63 1.71 4.40
CA HIS A 390 14.74 1.60 3.24
C HIS A 390 15.51 1.59 1.91
N ILE A 391 16.60 2.37 1.80
CA ILE A 391 17.45 2.38 0.61
C ILE A 391 18.19 1.06 0.44
N ARG A 392 18.75 0.51 1.51
CA ARG A 392 19.43 -0.79 1.49
C ARG A 392 18.45 -1.94 1.22
N LEU A 393 17.21 -1.84 1.67
CA LEU A 393 16.17 -2.80 1.32
C LEU A 393 15.87 -2.79 -0.19
N LEU A 394 15.85 -1.62 -0.84
CA LEU A 394 15.71 -1.55 -2.30
C LEU A 394 16.89 -2.21 -3.03
N GLU A 395 18.12 -1.96 -2.57
CA GLU A 395 19.34 -2.57 -3.11
C GLU A 395 19.28 -4.10 -3.00
N VAL A 396 19.03 -4.62 -1.80
CA VAL A 396 18.91 -6.06 -1.54
C VAL A 396 17.76 -6.66 -2.35
N TYR A 397 16.58 -6.03 -2.36
CA TYR A 397 15.43 -6.53 -3.11
C TYR A 397 15.75 -6.70 -4.60
N ARG A 398 16.36 -5.67 -5.22
CA ARG A 398 16.77 -5.73 -6.62
C ARG A 398 17.81 -6.83 -6.85
N ALA A 399 18.82 -6.93 -6.00
CA ALA A 399 19.88 -7.93 -6.12
C ALA A 399 19.32 -9.35 -6.00
N THR A 400 18.41 -9.61 -5.05
CA THR A 400 17.77 -10.92 -4.88
C THR A 400 16.86 -11.27 -6.06
N MET A 401 16.12 -10.31 -6.61
CA MET A 401 15.33 -10.51 -7.83
C MET A 401 16.22 -10.91 -9.02
N GLU A 402 17.34 -10.21 -9.21
CA GLU A 402 18.30 -10.47 -10.29
C GLU A 402 18.98 -11.84 -10.13
N ALA A 403 19.47 -12.15 -8.93
CA ALA A 403 20.13 -13.41 -8.62
C ALA A 403 19.24 -14.65 -8.87
N ASN A 404 17.93 -14.49 -8.68
CA ASN A 404 16.94 -15.54 -8.88
C ASN A 404 16.25 -15.48 -10.27
N GLY A 405 16.69 -14.59 -11.17
CA GLY A 405 16.15 -14.48 -12.53
C GLY A 405 14.67 -14.08 -12.59
N LEU A 406 14.19 -13.29 -11.62
CA LEU A 406 12.79 -12.91 -11.49
C LEU A 406 12.49 -11.60 -12.22
N SER A 407 11.26 -11.49 -12.73
CA SER A 407 10.69 -10.25 -13.24
C SER A 407 9.75 -9.61 -12.22
N SER A 408 9.39 -8.35 -12.45
CA SER A 408 8.46 -7.57 -11.61
C SER A 408 7.22 -8.40 -11.21
N PRO A 409 6.72 -8.27 -9.96
CA PRO A 409 5.49 -8.94 -9.57
C PRO A 409 4.30 -8.40 -10.40
N PRO A 410 3.40 -9.28 -10.87
CA PRO A 410 2.28 -8.88 -11.72
C PRO A 410 1.26 -8.05 -10.96
N GLY A 411 0.45 -7.30 -11.72
CA GLY A 411 -0.67 -6.54 -11.17
C GLY A 411 -0.26 -5.25 -10.45
N TYR A 412 0.98 -4.77 -10.55
CA TYR A 412 1.42 -3.51 -9.91
C TYR A 412 1.75 -2.37 -10.90
N GLY A 413 1.29 -2.53 -12.15
CA GLY A 413 1.63 -1.63 -13.25
C GLY A 413 3.08 -1.83 -13.74
N PRO A 414 3.52 -1.01 -14.69
CA PRO A 414 4.86 -1.13 -15.26
C PRO A 414 5.94 -0.82 -14.21
N PRO A 415 7.02 -1.63 -14.12
CA PRO A 415 8.16 -1.32 -13.27
C PRO A 415 9.05 -0.24 -13.91
N GLY A 416 10.02 0.23 -13.13
CA GLY A 416 11.02 1.18 -13.57
C GLY A 416 10.72 2.60 -13.12
N ALA A 417 11.80 3.25 -12.74
CA ALA A 417 11.82 4.66 -12.39
C ALA A 417 11.29 5.53 -13.55
N GLY A 418 10.29 6.38 -13.27
CA GLY A 418 9.53 7.12 -14.28
C GLY A 418 8.21 6.46 -14.70
N ASN A 419 8.10 5.13 -14.55
CA ASN A 419 6.95 4.35 -15.01
C ASN A 419 6.07 3.85 -13.86
N ALA A 420 6.70 3.50 -12.73
CA ALA A 420 6.03 2.89 -11.59
C ALA A 420 4.82 3.70 -11.10
N VAL A 421 3.72 2.98 -10.83
CA VAL A 421 2.48 3.53 -10.26
C VAL A 421 2.22 3.03 -8.85
N PHE A 422 2.96 2.01 -8.38
CA PHE A 422 2.88 1.53 -7.01
C PHE A 422 3.31 2.64 -6.05
N SER A 423 2.46 3.03 -5.10
CA SER A 423 2.63 4.30 -4.38
C SER A 423 3.05 4.18 -2.92
N VAL A 424 3.06 2.97 -2.36
CA VAL A 424 3.29 2.73 -0.91
C VAL A 424 4.68 2.17 -0.57
N SER A 425 5.54 2.01 -1.58
CA SER A 425 6.99 1.83 -1.49
C SER A 425 7.60 1.98 -2.88
N SER A 426 8.93 2.00 -2.97
CA SER A 426 9.69 2.24 -4.19
C SER A 426 10.24 0.97 -4.85
N PHE A 427 9.82 -0.23 -4.42
CA PHE A 427 10.39 -1.47 -4.99
C PHE A 427 10.17 -1.54 -6.51
N MET A 428 9.00 -1.16 -7.02
CA MET A 428 8.74 -1.10 -8.46
C MET A 428 9.57 -0.03 -9.18
N ASP A 429 9.83 1.12 -8.52
CA ASP A 429 10.68 2.18 -9.06
C ASP A 429 12.15 1.72 -9.19
N SER A 430 12.60 0.82 -8.32
CA SER A 430 13.98 0.32 -8.28
C SER A 430 14.28 -0.81 -9.28
N LEU A 431 13.24 -1.45 -9.82
CA LEU A 431 13.38 -2.52 -10.81
C LEU A 431 13.67 -1.95 -12.22
N PRO A 432 14.24 -2.74 -13.14
CA PRO A 432 14.34 -2.35 -14.54
C PRO A 432 12.95 -2.07 -15.15
N ALA A 433 12.88 -1.11 -16.07
CA ALA A 433 11.68 -0.94 -16.88
C ALA A 433 11.47 -2.18 -17.76
N GLU A 434 10.22 -2.57 -17.98
CA GLU A 434 9.91 -3.58 -18.98
C GLU A 434 10.28 -3.05 -20.38
N GLU A 435 10.99 -3.87 -21.16
CA GLU A 435 11.19 -3.57 -22.58
C GLU A 435 9.80 -3.48 -23.22
N SER A 436 9.48 -2.32 -23.81
CA SER A 436 8.25 -2.19 -24.58
C SER A 436 8.27 -3.29 -25.65
N PRO A 437 7.19 -4.09 -25.81
CA PRO A 437 7.13 -4.97 -26.96
C PRO A 437 7.30 -4.09 -28.19
N ALA A 438 8.34 -4.36 -28.98
CA ALA A 438 8.55 -3.68 -30.24
C ALA A 438 7.21 -3.66 -30.98
N ALA A 439 6.71 -2.48 -31.32
CA ALA A 439 5.48 -2.36 -32.07
C ALA A 439 5.63 -3.22 -33.32
N THR A 440 4.91 -4.34 -33.36
CA THR A 440 4.85 -5.17 -34.57
C THR A 440 4.37 -4.24 -35.68
N PRO A 441 5.15 -4.02 -36.75
CA PRO A 441 4.69 -3.20 -37.84
C PRO A 441 3.43 -3.83 -38.41
N ALA A 442 2.40 -2.99 -38.57
CA ALA A 442 1.07 -3.35 -39.08
C ALA A 442 1.12 -3.97 -40.48
#